data_AF-C2BE62-F1
#
_entry.id   AF-C2BE62-F1
#
_cell.length_a   1.000
_cell.length_b   1.000
_cell.length_c   1.000
_cell.angle_alpha   90.00
_cell.angle_beta   90.00
_cell.angle_gamma   90.00
#
_symmetry.space_group_name_H-M   'P 1'
#
loop_
_entity.id
_entity.type
_entity.pdbx_description
1 polymer ?
#
loop_
_entity_poly.entity_id
_entity_poly.type
_entity_poly.pdbx_seq_one_letter_code
_entity_poly.pdbx_strand_id
1 'polypeptide(L)' 'AVEAALQAGSIGPVRYFESAIERFRPQVRDRWREHDLPGSGLWFDLGPHLLDQALCLFGIPQRMHGHLRRLREGALTDDW' A
#
# COMPACT_ATOMS: atom_id res chain seq x y z
N ALA A 1 2.31 3.76 17.84
CA ALA A 1 1.52 5.01 18.00
C ALA A 1 0.06 4.79 17.62
N VAL A 2 -0.25 4.41 16.38
CA VAL A 2 -1.63 4.13 15.93
C VAL A 2 -2.31 3.04 16.79
N GLU A 3 -1.66 1.88 16.94
CA GLU A 3 -2.16 0.79 17.77
C GLU A 3 -2.43 1.22 19.22
N ALA A 4 -1.50 1.96 19.82
CA ALA A 4 -1.66 2.48 21.18
C ALA A 4 -2.86 3.43 21.31
N ALA A 5 -3.12 4.28 20.31
CA ALA A 5 -4.29 5.17 20.31
C ALA A 5 -5.61 4.39 20.19
N LEU A 6 -5.63 3.32 19.38
CA LEU A 6 -6.76 2.41 19.26
C LEU A 6 -7.04 1.70 20.59
N GLN A 7 -6.00 1.13 21.20
CA GLN A 7 -6.09 0.41 22.47
C GLN A 7 -6.50 1.33 23.63
N ALA A 8 -6.01 2.57 23.64
CA ALA A 8 -6.38 3.56 24.65
C ALA A 8 -7.81 4.10 24.50
N GLY A 9 -8.48 3.87 23.36
CA GLY A 9 -9.83 4.37 23.09
C GLY A 9 -9.94 5.89 22.97
N SER A 10 -8.82 6.61 22.88
CA SER A 10 -8.77 8.09 22.90
C SER A 10 -9.42 8.75 21.68
N ILE A 11 -9.59 8.00 20.59
CA ILE A 11 -10.18 8.45 19.33
C ILE A 11 -11.61 7.92 19.11
N GLY A 12 -12.18 7.25 20.11
CA GLY A 12 -13.50 6.60 19.99
C GLY A 12 -13.52 5.44 18.98
N PRO A 13 -14.71 4.98 18.59
CA PRO A 13 -14.85 3.90 17.61
C PRO A 13 -14.37 4.33 16.21
N VAL A 14 -13.33 3.68 15.71
CA VAL A 14 -12.78 3.98 14.38
C VAL A 14 -13.74 3.54 13.28
N ARG A 15 -14.07 4.49 12.39
CA ARG A 15 -14.91 4.26 11.21
C ARG A 15 -14.11 4.28 9.91
N TYR A 16 -12.93 4.90 9.92
CA TYR A 16 -12.10 5.10 8.74
C TYR A 16 -10.62 5.09 9.14
N PHE A 17 -9.79 4.47 8.30
CA PHE A 17 -8.35 4.42 8.44
C PHE A 17 -7.73 4.54 7.05
N GLU A 18 -6.76 5.43 6.92
CA GLU A 18 -5.99 5.66 5.70
C GLU A 18 -4.50 5.58 6.03
N SER A 19 -3.76 4.84 5.21
CA SER A 19 -2.32 4.65 5.35
C SER A 19 -1.70 4.67 3.96
N ALA A 20 -0.78 5.60 3.74
CA ALA A 20 -0.21 5.87 2.42
C ALA A 20 1.32 5.89 2.51
N ILE A 21 1.97 5.22 1.56
CA ILE A 21 3.42 5.30 1.34
C ILE A 21 3.64 5.91 -0.04
N GLU A 22 3.64 7.24 -0.10
CA GLU A 22 3.83 7.98 -1.34
C GLU A 22 5.29 8.36 -1.57
N ARG A 23 5.67 8.49 -2.83
CA ARG A 23 7.01 8.94 -3.22
C ARG A 23 6.97 9.73 -4.53
N PHE A 24 7.76 10.79 -4.60
CA PHE A 24 8.00 11.49 -5.86
C PHE A 24 9.26 10.97 -6.54
N ARG A 25 9.08 10.09 -7.54
CA ARG A 25 10.17 9.52 -8.37
C ARG A 25 9.75 9.48 -9.83
N PRO A 26 9.80 10.63 -10.54
CA PRO A 26 9.25 10.74 -11.89
C PRO A 26 9.99 9.84 -12.90
N GLN A 27 11.28 9.58 -12.66
CA GLN A 27 12.09 8.75 -13.55
C GLN A 27 12.01 7.27 -13.17
N VAL A 28 11.64 6.43 -14.15
CA VAL A 28 11.70 4.97 -14.03
C VAL A 28 13.16 4.55 -13.99
N ARG A 29 13.50 3.65 -13.06
CA ARG A 29 14.86 3.16 -12.85
C ARG A 29 14.96 1.75 -13.39
N ASP A 30 16.16 1.36 -13.80
CA ASP A 30 16.46 -0.04 -14.04
C ASP A 30 16.65 -0.78 -12.71
N ARG A 31 15.59 -1.45 -12.25
CA ARG A 31 15.56 -2.28 -11.03
C ARG A 31 14.65 -3.47 -11.27
N TRP A 32 14.93 -4.58 -10.59
CA TRP A 32 14.17 -5.82 -10.74
C TRP A 32 12.64 -5.63 -10.67
N ARG A 33 12.14 -4.78 -9.76
CA ARG A 33 10.69 -4.53 -9.55
C ARG A 33 10.04 -3.61 -10.59
N GLU A 34 10.84 -2.95 -11.42
CA GLU A 34 10.36 -2.05 -12.48
C GLU A 34 10.24 -2.80 -13.82
N HIS A 35 10.66 -4.08 -13.88
CA HIS A 35 10.48 -4.99 -15.00
C HIS A 35 9.18 -5.78 -14.86
N ASP A 36 8.49 -6.06 -15.96
CA ASP A 36 7.26 -6.85 -16.00
C ASP A 36 7.54 -8.35 -15.74
N LEU A 37 7.76 -8.67 -14.46
CA LEU A 37 8.07 -10.01 -13.96
C LEU A 37 7.02 -10.42 -12.90
N PRO A 38 6.78 -11.72 -12.69
CA PRO A 38 5.96 -12.18 -11.58
C PRO A 38 6.46 -11.63 -10.24
N GLY A 39 5.59 -10.97 -9.47
CA GLY A 39 5.92 -10.37 -8.17
C GLY A 39 6.69 -9.04 -8.24
N SER A 40 6.77 -8.41 -9.41
CA SER A 40 7.28 -7.05 -9.59
C SER A 40 6.18 -5.99 -9.40
N GLY A 41 6.53 -4.71 -9.42
CA GLY A 41 5.58 -3.61 -9.26
C GLY A 41 5.50 -3.05 -7.85
N LEU A 42 4.87 -1.89 -7.73
CA LEU A 42 4.73 -1.16 -6.48
C LEU A 42 3.82 -1.90 -5.49
N TRP A 43 2.76 -2.52 -5.98
CA TRP A 43 1.86 -3.33 -5.20
C TRP A 43 2.60 -4.45 -4.48
N PHE A 44 3.50 -5.17 -5.17
CA PHE A 44 4.27 -6.24 -4.53
C PHE A 44 5.40 -5.72 -3.62
N ASP A 45 5.94 -4.53 -3.89
CA ASP A 45 6.99 -3.89 -3.07
C ASP A 45 6.42 -3.30 -1.76
N LEU A 46 5.23 -2.68 -1.79
CA LEU A 46 4.68 -1.93 -0.65
C LEU A 46 3.30 -2.38 -0.17
N GLY A 47 2.47 -2.93 -1.05
CA GLY A 47 1.12 -3.40 -0.73
C GLY A 47 1.08 -4.37 0.46
N PRO A 48 1.97 -5.39 0.56
CA PRO A 48 2.04 -6.28 1.71
C PRO A 48 2.20 -5.55 3.05
N HIS A 49 2.99 -4.48 3.10
CA HIS A 49 3.20 -3.73 4.35
C HIS A 49 1.93 -3.02 4.82
N LEU A 50 1.18 -2.41 3.89
CA LEU A 50 -0.09 -1.74 4.19
C LEU A 50 -1.19 -2.76 4.52
N LEU A 51 -1.23 -3.88 3.80
CA LEU A 51 -2.21 -4.94 4.02
C LEU A 51 -1.98 -5.63 5.37
N ASP A 52 -0.74 -5.97 5.70
CA ASP A 52 -0.38 -6.54 7.01
C ASP A 52 -0.75 -5.60 8.15
N GLN A 53 -0.44 -4.30 8.01
CA GLN A 53 -0.85 -3.29 8.99
C GLN A 53 -2.38 -3.27 9.18
N ALA A 54 -3.16 -3.27 8.10
CA ALA A 54 -4.62 -3.27 8.19
C ALA A 54 -5.17 -4.54 8.86
N LEU A 55 -4.60 -5.71 8.54
CA LEU A 55 -4.97 -6.99 9.15
C LEU A 55 -4.64 -7.03 10.64
N CYS A 56 -3.47 -6.56 11.05
CA CYS A 56 -3.05 -6.48 12.45
C CYS A 56 -3.97 -5.54 13.26
N LEU A 57 -4.41 -4.42 12.66
CA LEU A 57 -5.24 -3.43 13.36
C LEU A 57 -6.74 -3.77 13.37
N PHE A 58 -7.26 -4.39 12.31
CA PHE A 58 -8.71 -4.52 12.08
C PHE A 58 -9.19 -5.93 11.71
N GLY A 59 -8.28 -6.88 11.49
CA GLY A 59 -8.62 -8.25 11.06
C GLY A 59 -8.98 -8.34 9.57
N ILE A 60 -9.55 -9.49 9.17
CA ILE A 60 -9.86 -9.80 7.78
C ILE A 60 -11.02 -8.92 7.29
N PRO A 61 -10.87 -8.21 6.15
CA PRO A 61 -11.96 -7.43 5.58
C PRO A 61 -12.99 -8.33 4.90
N GLN A 62 -14.24 -7.85 4.80
CA GLN A 62 -15.28 -8.56 4.05
C GLN A 62 -15.05 -8.54 2.54
N ARG A 63 -14.44 -7.46 2.02
CA ARG A 63 -14.14 -7.25 0.60
C ARG A 63 -12.88 -6.40 0.46
N MET A 64 -12.16 -6.59 -0.63
CA MET A 64 -11.02 -5.77 -1.03
C MET A 64 -11.27 -5.22 -2.43
N HIS A 65 -10.91 -3.97 -2.65
CA HIS A 65 -10.90 -3.32 -3.96
C HIS A 65 -9.51 -2.76 -4.21
N GLY A 66 -8.96 -3.02 -5.39
CA GLY A 66 -7.64 -2.55 -5.80
C GLY A 66 -7.74 -1.85 -7.14
N HIS A 67 -7.10 -0.70 -7.22
CA HIS A 67 -6.95 0.04 -8.46
C HIS A 67 -5.44 0.20 -8.63
N LEU A 68 -4.86 -0.51 -9.61
CA LEU A 68 -3.43 -0.46 -9.91
C LEU A 68 -3.22 0.22 -11.25
N ARG A 69 -2.27 1.15 -11.36
CA ARG A 69 -1.98 1.88 -12.61
C ARG A 69 -0.49 2.03 -12.87
N ARG A 70 -0.19 2.38 -14.12
CA ARG A 70 1.12 2.82 -14.59
C ARG A 70 0.97 4.28 -15.00
N LEU A 71 1.56 5.18 -14.24
CA LEU A 71 1.40 6.62 -14.41
C LEU A 71 2.68 7.29 -14.90
N ARG A 72 3.87 6.75 -14.57
CA ARG A 72 5.14 7.30 -15.05
C ARG A 72 5.40 6.90 -16.50
N GLU A 73 5.98 7.82 -17.27
CA GLU A 73 6.40 7.53 -18.64
C GLU A 73 7.46 6.41 -18.65
N GLY A 74 7.25 5.41 -19.51
CA GLY A 74 8.14 4.25 -19.62
C GLY A 74 8.00 3.20 -18.50
N ALA A 75 7.03 3.33 -17.59
CA ALA A 75 6.79 2.32 -16.57
C ALA A 75 6.29 1.00 -17.19
N LEU A 76 6.90 -0.12 -16.81
CA LEU A 76 6.49 -1.45 -17.27
C LEU A 76 5.52 -2.12 -16.29
N THR A 77 5.65 -1.83 -15.00
CA THR A 77 4.85 -2.38 -13.88
C THR A 77 4.02 -1.30 -13.19
N ASP A 78 3.06 -1.71 -12.35
CA ASP A 78 2.25 -0.77 -11.56
C ASP A 78 3.13 0.10 -10.64
N ASP A 79 2.76 1.37 -10.58
CA ASP A 79 3.45 2.41 -9.82
C ASP A 79 2.50 3.38 -9.10
N TRP A 80 1.22 2.99 -9.04
CA TRP A 80 0.12 3.61 -8.31
C TRP A 80 -0.79 2.53 -7.74
#